data_AF-A0A852ZZP1-F1
#
_entry.id   AF-A0A852ZZP1-F1
#
_cell.length_a   1.000
_cell.length_b   1.000
_cell.length_c   1.000
_cell.angle_alpha   90.00
_cell.angle_beta   90.00
_cell.angle_gamma   90.00
#
_symmetry.space_group_name_H-M   'P 1'
#
loop_
_entity.id
_entity.type
_entity.pdbx_description
1 polymer ?
#
loop_
_entity_poly.entity_id
_entity_poly.type
_entity_poly.pdbx_seq_one_letter_code
_entity_poly.pdbx_strand_id
1 'polypeptide(L)'
;MATVQGAWTCTAEGLNYTGINEEGANERLHRPISVAKSEAGNTDINPTAFDNPDTWCENGTTCRQNDGPYRSQAKGNAAYGIGGDVIGAVDFIVRVTMNGRQPRYVLFVYNDYGPAISPYLSLTCREENTGPDGYCGESGRTPGWIASSWQSSVIYGNRLQDASSYHADLGGDFRATGYGSQTWWIATLTTNSWICPTNDGNCYFP
;
A
#
# COMPACT_ATOMS: atom_id res chain seq x y z
N MET A 1 -15.23 15.02 -29.09
CA MET A 1 -14.14 14.20 -28.51
C MET A 1 -14.82 13.17 -27.63
N ALA A 2 -14.71 11.88 -27.98
CA ALA A 2 -15.28 10.81 -27.16
C ALA A 2 -14.48 10.73 -25.86
N THR A 3 -15.19 10.72 -24.74
CA THR A 3 -14.58 10.57 -23.41
C THR A 3 -14.05 9.15 -23.31
N VAL A 4 -12.73 8.99 -23.23
CA VAL A 4 -12.08 7.71 -22.93
C VAL A 4 -12.58 7.28 -21.54
N GLN A 5 -13.47 6.28 -21.52
CA GLN A 5 -14.06 5.76 -20.29
C GLN A 5 -13.31 4.49 -19.91
N GLY A 6 -12.54 4.57 -18.83
CA GLY A 6 -11.73 3.45 -18.35
C GLY A 6 -11.24 3.65 -16.93
N ALA A 7 -10.85 2.56 -16.30
CA ALA A 7 -10.27 2.54 -14.97
C ALA A 7 -8.76 2.34 -15.09
N TRP A 8 -8.01 3.18 -14.39
CA TRP A 8 -6.57 3.03 -14.22
C TRP A 8 -6.30 2.44 -12.83
N THR A 9 -5.59 1.33 -12.81
CA THR A 9 -5.09 0.75 -11.57
C THR A 9 -3.57 0.81 -11.61
N CYS A 10 -3.00 1.50 -10.64
CA CYS A 10 -1.56 1.51 -10.46
C CYS A 10 -1.23 0.21 -9.73
N THR A 11 -0.48 -0.68 -10.39
CA THR A 11 0.03 -1.86 -9.72
C THR A 11 1.53 -1.80 -9.65
N ALA A 12 2.02 -2.69 -8.80
CA ALA A 12 3.40 -2.93 -8.55
C ALA A 12 4.16 -3.37 -9.84
N GLU A 13 3.48 -3.97 -10.83
CA GLU A 13 4.06 -4.37 -12.12
C GLU A 13 4.07 -3.25 -13.17
N GLY A 14 3.37 -2.14 -12.91
CA GLY A 14 3.21 -1.04 -13.85
C GLY A 14 1.78 -0.50 -13.91
N LEU A 15 1.54 0.35 -14.90
CA LEU A 15 0.24 0.98 -15.08
C LEU A 15 -0.68 0.05 -15.88
N ASN A 16 -1.81 -0.34 -15.27
CA ASN A 16 -2.84 -1.13 -15.94
C ASN A 16 -4.03 -0.24 -16.31
N TYR A 17 -4.37 -0.25 -17.60
CA TYR A 17 -5.59 0.33 -18.15
C TYR A 17 -6.60 -0.77 -18.44
N THR A 18 -7.87 -0.51 -18.13
CA THR A 18 -8.97 -1.20 -18.79
C THR A 18 -10.05 -0.19 -19.14
N GLY A 19 -10.39 -0.08 -20.41
CA GLY A 19 -11.43 0.85 -20.85
C GLY A 19 -11.80 0.68 -22.31
N ILE A 20 -12.42 1.71 -22.87
CA ILE A 20 -12.85 1.76 -24.27
C ILE A 20 -11.97 2.77 -25.01
N ASN A 21 -11.36 2.36 -26.13
CA ASN A 21 -10.53 3.24 -26.97
C ASN A 21 -11.41 4.21 -27.79
N GLU A 22 -10.77 5.10 -28.57
CA GLU A 22 -11.49 6.11 -29.38
C GLU A 22 -12.39 5.50 -30.47
N GLU A 23 -12.18 4.23 -30.82
CA GLU A 23 -12.94 3.47 -31.82
C GLU A 23 -14.12 2.70 -31.20
N GLY A 24 -14.32 2.79 -29.89
CA GLY A 24 -15.37 2.07 -29.18
C GLY A 24 -15.01 0.62 -28.82
N ALA A 25 -13.76 0.19 -29.01
CA ALA A 25 -13.29 -1.14 -28.69
C ALA A 25 -12.75 -1.24 -27.26
N ASN A 26 -12.91 -2.41 -26.63
CA ASN A 26 -12.30 -2.68 -25.34
C ASN A 26 -10.77 -2.71 -25.48
N GLU A 27 -10.09 -1.95 -24.65
CA GLU A 27 -8.64 -1.86 -24.62
C GLU A 27 -8.12 -2.23 -23.22
N ARG A 28 -7.05 -3.02 -23.22
CA ARG A 28 -6.22 -3.29 -22.04
C ARG A 28 -4.80 -2.91 -22.37
N LEU A 29 -4.26 -1.94 -21.65
CA LEU A 29 -2.87 -1.53 -21.76
C LEU A 29 -2.17 -1.90 -20.47
N HIS A 30 -1.01 -2.53 -20.61
CA HIS A 30 -0.05 -2.68 -19.52
C HIS A 30 1.21 -1.92 -19.93
N ARG A 31 1.58 -0.92 -19.15
CA ARG A 31 2.85 -0.21 -19.29
C ARG A 31 3.76 -0.63 -18.14
N PRO A 32 4.67 -1.59 -18.38
CA PRO A 32 5.62 -1.97 -17.36
C PRO A 32 6.53 -0.78 -17.09
N ILE A 33 6.95 -0.64 -15.84
CA ILE A 33 8.06 0.23 -15.50
C ILE A 33 9.26 -0.64 -15.25
N SER A 34 10.44 -0.11 -15.58
CA SER A 34 11.73 -0.71 -15.26
C SER A 34 12.01 -0.66 -13.75
N VAL A 35 11.08 -1.14 -12.93
CA VAL A 35 11.35 -1.68 -11.60
C VAL A 35 11.52 -3.18 -11.79
N ALA A 36 12.63 -3.74 -11.32
CA ALA A 36 12.81 -5.18 -11.40
C ALA A 36 11.63 -5.86 -10.65
N LYS A 37 11.21 -7.04 -11.11
CA LYS A 37 10.34 -7.88 -10.29
C LYS A 37 11.20 -8.35 -9.11
N SER A 38 10.94 -7.88 -7.89
CA SER A 38 11.36 -8.65 -6.72
C SER A 38 10.41 -9.83 -6.62
N GLU A 39 10.95 -11.04 -6.79
CA GLU A 39 10.18 -12.26 -6.53
C GLU A 39 9.61 -12.18 -5.10
N ALA A 40 8.33 -12.53 -4.99
CA ALA A 40 7.65 -12.62 -3.70
C ALA A 40 8.46 -13.55 -2.78
N GLY A 41 8.99 -13.00 -1.68
CA GLY A 41 9.67 -13.80 -0.67
C GLY A 41 11.04 -13.30 -0.22
N ASN A 42 11.53 -12.14 -0.67
CA ASN A 42 12.78 -11.64 -0.12
C ASN A 42 12.58 -11.09 1.31
N THR A 43 12.85 -11.93 2.30
CA THR A 43 12.93 -11.61 3.73
C THR A 43 14.29 -11.03 4.13
N ASP A 44 15.04 -10.43 3.18
CA ASP A 44 16.24 -9.68 3.50
C ASP A 44 15.88 -8.51 4.42
N ILE A 45 16.13 -8.70 5.72
CA ILE A 45 15.99 -7.67 6.74
C ILE A 45 17.00 -6.59 6.40
N ASN A 46 16.52 -5.43 5.92
CA ASN A 46 17.34 -4.23 5.86
C ASN A 46 17.16 -3.44 7.18
N PRO A 47 18.14 -3.42 8.10
CA PRO A 47 17.98 -2.77 9.39
C PRO A 47 17.78 -1.25 9.26
N THR A 48 18.38 -0.62 8.24
CA THR A 48 18.26 0.82 8.02
C THR A 48 16.91 1.22 7.45
N ALA A 49 16.15 0.27 6.90
CA ALA A 49 14.84 0.53 6.33
C ALA A 49 13.75 0.85 7.37
N PHE A 50 13.97 0.57 8.66
CA PHE A 50 13.06 1.06 9.70
C PHE A 50 13.39 2.50 10.12
N ASP A 51 14.64 2.94 9.94
CA ASP A 51 15.08 4.31 10.22
C ASP A 51 14.85 5.24 9.02
N ASN A 52 15.01 4.73 7.79
CA ASN A 52 14.67 5.39 6.55
C ASN A 52 13.81 4.45 5.67
N PRO A 53 12.47 4.55 5.73
CA PRO A 53 11.57 3.61 5.08
C PRO A 53 11.59 3.66 3.55
N ASP A 54 12.32 4.60 2.95
CA ASP A 54 12.43 4.80 1.51
C ASP A 54 13.80 4.38 0.94
N THR A 55 14.39 3.31 1.48
CA THR A 55 15.74 2.84 1.04
C THR A 55 15.78 1.35 0.71
N TRP A 56 14.63 0.69 0.69
CA TRP A 56 14.49 -0.74 0.52
C TRP A 56 13.27 -1.01 -0.34
N CYS A 57 13.21 -2.19 -0.95
CA CYS A 57 12.23 -2.47 -2.01
C CYS A 57 12.36 -1.55 -3.24
N GLU A 58 13.45 -0.80 -3.43
CA GLU A 58 13.60 0.14 -4.56
C GLU A 58 13.50 -0.52 -5.95
N ASN A 59 13.83 -1.82 -6.02
CA ASN A 59 13.70 -2.65 -7.21
C ASN A 59 12.62 -3.71 -7.05
N GLY A 60 11.69 -3.52 -6.14
CA GLY A 60 10.57 -4.40 -5.88
C GLY A 60 9.26 -3.74 -6.27
N THR A 61 8.21 -4.54 -6.26
CA THR A 61 6.87 -4.10 -6.63
C THR A 61 6.07 -3.92 -5.34
N THR A 62 5.93 -5.00 -4.59
CA THR A 62 5.45 -5.00 -3.21
C THR A 62 6.40 -5.84 -2.37
N CYS A 63 6.97 -5.25 -1.32
CA CYS A 63 7.86 -5.95 -0.41
C CYS A 63 7.33 -5.88 1.03
N ARG A 64 7.74 -6.87 1.83
CA ARG A 64 7.45 -6.94 3.25
C ARG A 64 8.71 -7.32 3.99
N GLN A 65 8.94 -6.73 5.14
CA GLN A 65 10.05 -7.11 6.01
C GLN A 65 9.64 -7.03 7.49
N ASN A 66 10.24 -7.91 8.28
CA ASN A 66 10.13 -7.89 9.73
C ASN A 66 11.42 -7.32 10.33
N ASP A 67 11.29 -6.70 11.49
CA ASP A 67 12.43 -6.31 12.32
C ASP A 67 12.15 -6.69 13.76
N GLY A 68 12.52 -7.93 14.03
CA GLY A 68 12.14 -8.65 15.23
C GLY A 68 10.66 -9.05 15.25
N PRO A 69 10.25 -9.72 16.34
CA PRO A 69 8.92 -10.33 16.44
C PRO A 69 7.78 -9.32 16.62
N TYR A 70 8.06 -8.03 16.85
CA TYR A 70 7.02 -7.05 17.21
C TYR A 70 6.90 -5.89 16.24
N ARG A 71 7.64 -5.91 15.13
CA ARG A 71 7.65 -4.83 14.15
C ARG A 71 7.79 -5.40 12.75
N SER A 72 6.92 -4.92 11.86
CA SER A 72 6.91 -5.27 10.45
C SER A 72 6.57 -4.04 9.62
N GLN A 73 6.93 -4.05 8.34
CA GLN A 73 6.46 -3.06 7.39
C GLN A 73 6.28 -3.67 6.00
N ALA A 74 5.33 -3.12 5.26
CA ALA A 74 5.13 -3.40 3.85
C ALA A 74 5.27 -2.10 3.06
N LYS A 75 5.95 -2.17 1.91
CA LYS A 75 6.15 -1.08 0.95
C LYS A 75 5.60 -1.54 -0.39
N GLY A 76 4.77 -0.71 -1.01
CA GLY A 76 4.25 -0.90 -2.35
C GLY A 76 4.65 0.28 -3.21
N ASN A 77 5.36 0.00 -4.30
CA ASN A 77 5.83 1.00 -5.23
C ASN A 77 4.88 1.04 -6.41
N ALA A 78 4.48 2.23 -6.81
CA ALA A 78 3.50 2.41 -7.86
C ALA A 78 3.90 3.58 -8.76
N ALA A 79 3.45 3.50 -10.00
CA ALA A 79 3.47 4.65 -10.88
C ALA A 79 2.09 4.90 -11.44
N TYR A 80 1.88 6.16 -11.81
CA TYR A 80 0.61 6.65 -12.31
C TYR A 80 0.79 7.50 -13.54
N GLY A 81 -0.24 7.53 -14.36
CA GLY A 81 -0.16 8.04 -15.72
C GLY A 81 -1.53 8.28 -16.34
N ILE A 82 -1.54 8.90 -17.51
CA ILE A 82 -2.73 9.05 -18.35
C ILE A 82 -2.41 8.45 -19.71
N GLY A 83 -3.28 7.56 -20.20
CA GLY A 83 -2.99 6.84 -21.43
C GLY A 83 -1.73 5.99 -21.29
N GLY A 84 -0.91 5.96 -22.34
CA GLY A 84 0.33 5.19 -22.33
C GLY A 84 1.49 5.81 -21.55
N ASP A 85 1.33 7.01 -20.99
CA ASP A 85 2.41 7.84 -20.47
C ASP A 85 2.45 7.85 -18.94
N VAL A 86 3.65 7.67 -18.39
CA VAL A 86 3.91 7.75 -16.96
C VAL A 86 4.12 9.22 -16.56
N ILE A 87 3.39 9.66 -15.53
CA ILE A 87 3.39 11.04 -15.02
C ILE A 87 4.21 11.16 -13.72
N GLY A 88 4.16 10.13 -12.89
CA GLY A 88 4.82 10.13 -11.60
C GLY A 88 4.97 8.73 -11.02
N ALA A 89 5.76 8.63 -9.95
CA ALA A 89 5.90 7.45 -9.12
C ALA A 89 5.73 7.80 -7.65
N VAL A 90 5.15 6.87 -6.91
CA VAL A 90 4.77 7.01 -5.52
C VAL A 90 4.91 5.68 -4.79
N ASP A 91 5.47 5.75 -3.59
CA ASP A 91 5.58 4.64 -2.68
C ASP A 91 4.64 4.81 -1.49
N PHE A 92 3.89 3.74 -1.20
CA PHE A 92 3.04 3.64 -0.04
C PHE A 92 3.61 2.63 0.93
N ILE A 93 3.72 3.02 2.20
CA ILE A 93 4.33 2.18 3.23
C ILE A 93 3.40 2.11 4.42
N VAL A 94 3.15 0.90 4.91
CA VAL A 94 2.49 0.66 6.20
C VAL A 94 3.49 -0.03 7.12
N ARG A 95 3.78 0.62 8.24
CA ARG A 95 4.53 0.03 9.34
C ARG A 95 3.57 -0.41 10.42
N VAL A 96 3.75 -1.64 10.91
CA VAL A 96 2.99 -2.23 11.99
C VAL A 96 3.91 -2.51 13.17
N THR A 97 3.51 -2.11 14.36
CA THR A 97 4.20 -2.44 15.62
C THR A 97 3.21 -3.00 16.63
N MET A 98 3.62 -4.01 17.39
CA MET A 98 2.77 -4.67 18.38
C MET A 98 2.89 -3.96 19.74
N ASN A 99 1.75 -3.57 20.30
CA ASN A 99 1.63 -3.10 21.68
C ASN A 99 0.73 -4.06 22.46
N GLY A 100 1.29 -5.21 22.83
CA GLY A 100 0.51 -6.33 23.34
C GLY A 100 -0.46 -6.84 22.27
N ARG A 101 -1.76 -6.76 22.55
CA ARG A 101 -2.83 -7.17 21.63
C ARG A 101 -3.42 -6.03 20.80
N GLN A 102 -2.82 -4.85 20.87
CA GLN A 102 -3.26 -3.69 20.10
C GLN A 102 -2.19 -3.36 19.05
N PRO A 103 -2.41 -3.66 17.76
CA PRO A 103 -1.50 -3.24 16.72
C PRO A 103 -1.51 -1.72 16.58
N ARG A 104 -0.34 -1.15 16.29
CA ARG A 104 -0.14 0.26 16.00
C ARG A 104 0.40 0.42 14.59
N TYR A 105 -0.16 1.36 13.85
CA TYR A 105 0.20 1.58 12.46
C TYR A 105 0.76 2.98 12.25
N VAL A 106 1.74 3.09 11.37
CA VAL A 106 2.23 4.36 10.82
C VAL A 106 2.27 4.22 9.31
N LEU A 107 1.66 5.18 8.61
CA LEU A 107 1.65 5.22 7.16
C LEU A 107 2.66 6.23 6.66
N PHE A 108 3.34 5.90 5.57
CA PHE A 108 4.22 6.81 4.85
C PHE A 108 3.81 6.86 3.39
N VAL A 109 4.00 8.02 2.79
CA VAL A 109 3.86 8.25 1.36
C VAL A 109 5.12 8.97 0.90
N TYR A 110 5.78 8.43 -0.10
CA TYR A 110 6.89 9.07 -0.79
C TYR A 110 6.48 9.30 -2.25
N ASN A 111 6.56 10.54 -2.70
CA ASN A 111 6.30 10.95 -4.07
C ASN A 111 7.66 11.15 -4.74
N ASP A 112 8.20 10.11 -5.35
CA ASP A 112 9.58 10.07 -5.85
C ASP A 112 9.79 11.11 -6.95
N TYR A 113 8.83 11.18 -7.86
CA TYR A 113 8.77 12.21 -8.88
C TYR A 113 7.35 12.41 -9.40
N GLY A 114 7.12 13.58 -9.99
CA GLY A 114 5.84 13.96 -10.58
C GLY A 114 5.19 15.12 -9.83
N PRO A 115 3.97 15.48 -10.22
CA PRO A 115 3.19 16.52 -9.54
C PRO A 115 2.85 16.10 -8.10
N ALA A 116 2.58 17.07 -7.24
CA ALA A 116 2.14 16.77 -5.88
C ALA A 116 0.83 15.97 -5.90
N ILE A 117 0.71 14.99 -5.00
CA ILE A 117 -0.45 14.10 -4.91
C ILE A 117 -1.28 14.35 -3.64
N SER A 118 -2.58 14.12 -3.70
CA SER A 118 -3.48 14.18 -2.54
C SER A 118 -4.18 12.83 -2.41
N PRO A 119 -3.67 11.93 -1.56
CA PRO A 119 -4.26 10.61 -1.38
C PRO A 119 -5.42 10.62 -0.37
N TYR A 120 -6.33 9.67 -0.55
CA TYR A 120 -7.16 9.08 0.48
C TYR A 120 -6.65 7.66 0.73
N LEU A 121 -6.30 7.36 1.97
CA LEU A 121 -5.75 6.08 2.40
C LEU A 121 -6.74 5.41 3.35
N SER A 122 -7.12 4.17 3.08
CA SER A 122 -7.84 3.32 4.02
C SER A 122 -6.95 2.18 4.49
N LEU A 123 -6.81 2.05 5.80
CA LEU A 123 -6.14 0.95 6.45
C LEU A 123 -7.18 0.04 7.11
N THR A 124 -7.28 -1.20 6.65
CA THR A 124 -8.19 -2.21 7.19
C THR A 124 -7.42 -3.30 7.92
N CYS A 125 -7.80 -3.60 9.15
CA CYS A 125 -7.36 -4.75 9.92
C CYS A 125 -8.24 -5.96 9.58
N ARG A 126 -7.61 -7.08 9.26
CA ARG A 126 -8.24 -8.35 8.91
C ARG A 126 -7.81 -9.46 9.85
N GLU A 127 -8.73 -10.35 10.15
CA GLU A 127 -8.49 -11.63 10.81
C GLU A 127 -8.50 -12.74 9.76
N GLU A 128 -7.43 -13.53 9.70
CA GLU A 128 -7.32 -14.61 8.73
C GLU A 128 -8.24 -15.76 9.13
N ASN A 129 -9.17 -16.10 8.25
CA ASN A 129 -10.13 -17.17 8.46
C ASN A 129 -10.04 -18.21 7.34
N THR A 130 -10.53 -19.43 7.60
CA THR A 130 -10.65 -20.48 6.57
C THR A 130 -11.68 -20.12 5.47
N GLY A 131 -12.48 -19.06 5.69
CA GLY A 131 -13.39 -18.43 4.73
C GLY A 131 -13.00 -16.96 4.49
N PRO A 132 -13.93 -16.06 4.15
CA PRO A 132 -13.62 -14.64 4.05
C PRO A 132 -13.00 -14.11 5.35
N ASP A 133 -11.96 -13.29 5.20
CA ASP A 133 -11.27 -12.73 6.36
C ASP A 133 -12.22 -11.91 7.23
N GLY A 134 -12.10 -12.13 8.53
CA GLY A 134 -12.80 -11.37 9.55
C GLY A 134 -12.32 -9.92 9.55
N TYR A 135 -13.09 -9.05 10.19
CA TYR A 135 -12.80 -7.62 10.23
C TYR A 135 -12.47 -7.22 11.67
N CYS A 136 -11.27 -6.67 11.88
CA CYS A 136 -10.82 -6.20 13.19
C CYS A 136 -10.71 -4.67 13.30
N GLY A 137 -11.10 -3.92 12.26
CA GLY A 137 -11.20 -2.45 12.31
C GLY A 137 -10.70 -1.76 11.04
N GLU A 138 -10.99 -0.47 10.91
CA GLU A 138 -10.57 0.36 9.77
C GLU A 138 -10.19 1.77 10.27
N SER A 139 -9.24 2.39 9.58
CA SER A 139 -8.92 3.80 9.78
C SER A 139 -8.55 4.47 8.46
N GLY A 140 -9.17 5.61 8.17
CA GLY A 140 -8.85 6.43 7.01
C GLY A 140 -7.86 7.56 7.31
N ARG A 141 -7.06 7.95 6.33
CA ARG A 141 -6.22 9.17 6.36
C ARG A 141 -6.35 9.91 5.03
N THR A 142 -6.54 11.22 5.12
CA THR A 142 -6.54 12.10 3.94
C THR A 142 -5.46 13.15 4.14
N PRO A 143 -4.21 12.87 3.75
CA PRO A 143 -3.19 13.89 3.69
C PRO A 143 -3.63 15.04 2.78
N GLY A 144 -3.09 16.24 3.01
CA GLY A 144 -3.14 17.29 2.00
C GLY A 144 -2.27 16.93 0.78
N TRP A 145 -1.91 17.94 -0.01
CA TRP A 145 -0.98 17.76 -1.12
C TRP A 145 0.43 17.39 -0.63
N ILE A 146 0.98 16.32 -1.18
CA ILE A 146 2.29 15.74 -0.87
C ILE A 146 3.17 15.94 -2.11
N ALA A 147 4.18 16.80 -1.99
CA ALA A 147 5.13 17.04 -3.09
C ALA A 147 6.32 16.08 -3.05
N SER A 148 6.72 15.61 -1.86
CA SER A 148 7.88 14.74 -1.68
C SER A 148 7.59 13.62 -0.69
N SER A 149 7.24 13.92 0.56
CA SER A 149 6.93 12.87 1.51
C SER A 149 5.92 13.30 2.57
N TRP A 150 5.26 12.31 3.16
CA TRP A 150 4.34 12.47 4.26
C TRP A 150 4.38 11.26 5.17
N GLN A 151 4.19 11.50 6.47
CA GLN A 151 4.07 10.47 7.49
C GLN A 151 2.83 10.74 8.34
N SER A 152 2.08 9.69 8.66
CA SER A 152 0.95 9.77 9.57
C SER A 152 1.38 9.89 11.03
N SER A 153 0.49 10.42 11.88
CA SER A 153 0.53 10.10 13.31
C SER A 153 0.25 8.61 13.54
N VAL A 154 0.59 8.09 14.72
CA VAL A 154 0.30 6.69 15.09
C VAL A 154 -1.21 6.45 15.05
N ILE A 155 -1.62 5.45 14.29
CA ILE A 155 -2.97 4.89 14.27
C ILE A 155 -3.00 3.74 15.28
N TYR A 156 -3.86 3.83 16.28
CA TYR A 156 -4.10 2.73 17.20
C TYR A 156 -5.19 1.83 16.63
N GLY A 157 -4.86 0.56 16.37
CA GLY A 157 -5.85 -0.45 16.01
C GLY A 157 -6.76 -0.79 17.19
N ASN A 158 -7.79 -1.59 16.91
CA ASN A 158 -8.60 -2.17 17.97
C ASN A 158 -7.80 -3.20 18.76
N ARG A 159 -8.19 -3.43 20.02
CA ARG A 159 -7.63 -4.50 20.82
C ARG A 159 -8.16 -5.85 20.30
N LEU A 160 -7.25 -6.73 19.90
CA LEU A 160 -7.57 -8.05 19.36
C LEU A 160 -7.96 -9.01 20.49
N GLN A 161 -9.09 -9.69 20.34
CA GLN A 161 -9.68 -10.51 21.41
C GLN A 161 -9.28 -11.98 21.28
N ASP A 162 -9.26 -12.50 20.05
CA ASP A 162 -9.11 -13.93 19.80
C ASP A 162 -7.68 -14.34 19.47
N ALA A 163 -7.40 -15.63 19.63
CA ALA A 163 -6.11 -16.20 19.28
C ALA A 163 -6.11 -16.61 17.82
N SER A 164 -5.83 -15.65 16.94
CA SER A 164 -5.82 -15.84 15.49
C SER A 164 -4.58 -15.20 14.83
N SER A 165 -4.48 -15.44 13.53
CA SER A 165 -3.60 -14.68 12.65
C SER A 165 -4.36 -13.47 12.10
N TYR A 166 -3.66 -12.36 11.96
CA TYR A 166 -4.22 -11.11 11.48
C TYR A 166 -3.26 -10.47 10.49
N HIS A 167 -3.78 -9.64 9.59
CA HIS A 167 -2.98 -8.74 8.77
C HIS A 167 -3.68 -7.39 8.62
N ALA A 168 -2.99 -6.43 8.05
CA ALA A 168 -3.57 -5.16 7.62
C ALA A 168 -3.40 -4.96 6.11
N ASP A 169 -4.44 -4.40 5.52
CA ASP A 169 -4.53 -3.98 4.13
C ASP A 169 -4.53 -2.45 4.06
N LEU A 170 -3.60 -1.88 3.29
CA LEU A 170 -3.61 -0.47 2.92
C LEU A 170 -4.11 -0.34 1.48
N GLY A 171 -5.12 0.49 1.25
CA GLY A 171 -5.61 0.83 -0.08
C GLY A 171 -6.11 2.26 -0.14
N GLY A 172 -6.78 2.61 -1.24
CA GLY A 172 -7.39 3.92 -1.42
C GLY A 172 -7.20 4.47 -2.83
N ASP A 173 -7.17 5.79 -2.93
CA ASP A 173 -7.06 6.50 -4.19
C ASP A 173 -6.33 7.83 -4.02
N PHE A 174 -5.89 8.45 -5.12
CA PHE A 174 -5.29 9.78 -5.05
C PHE A 174 -5.52 10.59 -6.32
N ARG A 175 -5.30 11.90 -6.19
CA ARG A 175 -5.27 12.87 -7.30
C ARG A 175 -3.91 13.55 -7.37
N ALA A 176 -3.59 14.12 -8.52
CA ALA A 176 -2.34 14.84 -8.76
C ALA A 176 -2.61 16.27 -9.24
N THR A 177 -1.81 17.24 -8.79
CA THR A 177 -1.95 18.64 -9.21
C THR A 177 -1.76 18.77 -10.72
N GLY A 178 -2.62 19.56 -11.39
CA GLY A 178 -2.56 19.76 -12.83
C GLY A 178 -3.36 18.74 -13.66
N TYR A 179 -3.95 17.72 -13.03
CA TYR A 179 -4.68 16.64 -13.71
C TYR A 179 -6.20 16.61 -13.40
N GLY A 180 -6.75 17.74 -12.96
CA GLY A 180 -8.19 17.93 -12.77
C GLY A 180 -8.82 16.93 -11.80
N SER A 181 -9.89 16.25 -12.24
CA SER A 181 -10.62 15.26 -11.45
C SER A 181 -10.14 13.81 -11.66
N GLN A 182 -9.02 13.62 -12.36
CA GLN A 182 -8.46 12.27 -12.56
C GLN A 182 -8.09 11.67 -11.20
N THR A 183 -8.58 10.45 -10.97
CA THR A 183 -8.28 9.65 -9.79
C THR A 183 -7.53 8.40 -10.20
N TRP A 184 -6.51 8.03 -9.42
CA TRP A 184 -5.78 6.78 -9.54
C TRP A 184 -6.03 5.92 -8.30
N TRP A 185 -6.27 4.63 -8.51
CA TRP A 185 -6.49 3.69 -7.43
C TRP A 185 -5.18 3.04 -6.99
N ILE A 186 -5.01 2.95 -5.67
CA ILE A 186 -3.91 2.28 -5.03
C ILE A 186 -4.25 0.79 -4.96
N ALA A 187 -3.43 -0.07 -5.55
CA ALA A 187 -3.56 -1.51 -5.37
C ALA A 187 -3.39 -1.86 -3.88
N THR A 188 -4.21 -2.80 -3.37
CA THR A 188 -4.18 -3.18 -1.96
C THR A 188 -2.80 -3.71 -1.57
N LEU A 189 -2.17 -3.02 -0.62
CA LEU A 189 -0.91 -3.40 0.01
C LEU A 189 -1.21 -4.14 1.32
N THR A 190 -1.12 -5.46 1.27
CA THR A 190 -1.26 -6.32 2.46
C THR A 190 0.07 -6.43 3.19
N THR A 191 0.05 -6.36 4.53
CA THR A 191 1.20 -6.53 5.42
C THR A 191 1.57 -7.99 5.65
N ASN A 192 2.67 -8.26 6.39
CA ASN A 192 2.89 -9.60 6.93
C ASN A 192 1.83 -9.92 7.97
N SER A 193 1.43 -11.19 8.02
CA SER A 193 0.53 -11.67 9.05
C SER A 193 1.22 -11.70 10.42
N TRP A 194 0.48 -11.41 11.47
CA TRP A 194 0.92 -11.55 12.86
C TRP A 194 -0.02 -12.45 13.64
N ILE A 195 0.54 -13.19 14.59
CA ILE A 195 -0.16 -14.15 15.43
C ILE A 195 -0.39 -13.51 16.79
N CYS A 196 -1.63 -13.57 17.29
CA CYS A 196 -1.93 -13.23 18.67
C CYS A 196 -2.11 -14.52 19.48
N PRO A 197 -1.21 -14.86 20.42
CA PRO A 197 -1.32 -16.09 21.20
C PRO A 197 -2.53 -16.10 22.14
N THR A 198 -2.91 -17.28 22.63
CA THR A 198 -3.91 -17.46 23.69
C THR A 198 -3.45 -16.84 25.02
N ASN A 199 -4.38 -16.70 25.98
CA ASN A 199 -4.12 -16.19 27.34
C ASN A 199 -3.55 -14.76 27.41
N ASP A 200 -4.10 -13.85 26.59
CA ASP A 200 -3.67 -12.45 26.53
C ASP A 200 -2.18 -12.24 26.14
N GLY A 201 -1.55 -13.23 25.52
CA GLY A 201 -0.17 -13.10 25.06
C GLY A 201 0.02 -11.98 24.03
N ASN A 202 1.22 -11.39 24.01
CA ASN A 202 1.59 -10.34 23.08
C ASN A 202 1.57 -10.88 21.65
N CYS A 203 0.94 -10.15 20.73
CA CYS A 203 0.98 -10.51 19.32
C CYS A 203 2.41 -10.38 18.77
N TYR A 204 2.75 -11.22 17.81
CA TYR A 204 4.07 -11.25 17.20
C TYR A 204 4.02 -11.67 15.73
N PHE A 205 5.04 -11.25 14.97
CA PHE A 205 5.30 -11.73 13.62
C PHE A 205 6.13 -13.02 13.71
N PRO A 206 5.68 -14.14 13.10
CA PRO A 206 6.43 -15.39 13.07
C PRO A 206 7.69 -15.31 12.20
#